data_AF-A0A0D0E5P7-F1
#
_entry.id   AF-A0A0D0E5P7-F1
#
_cell.length_a   1.000
_cell.length_b   1.000
_cell.length_c   1.000
_cell.angle_alpha   90.00
_cell.angle_beta   90.00
_cell.angle_gamma   90.00
#
_symmetry.space_group_name_H-M   'P 1'
#
loop_
_entity.id
_entity.type
_entity.pdbx_description
1 polymer ?
#
loop_
_entity_poly.entity_id
_entity_poly.type
_entity_poly.pdbx_seq_one_letter_code
_entity_poly.pdbx_strand_id
1 'polypeptide(L)'
;MRAFATLFFAVSSAFAYQVTSPGDTQGWTSTGPNVLEWVRVATDPLNFTAVLTNTNSAVMPQNDQVLNALVDGTLGTIVCNPPSGGWPLGSGFRVNLAQDAQHLDTLLAQSDEFSITLPNGSTISTTSSQSTK
;
A
#
# COMPACT_ATOMS: atom_id res chain seq x y z
N MET A 1 13.14 31.66 43.92
CA MET A 1 13.91 30.80 42.99
C MET A 1 12.90 30.17 42.03
N ARG A 2 12.92 30.52 40.74
CA ARG A 2 12.00 29.94 39.74
C ARG A 2 12.77 28.82 39.03
N ALA A 3 12.43 27.57 39.33
CA ALA A 3 13.01 26.41 38.68
C ALA A 3 12.30 26.20 37.32
N PHE A 4 13.06 26.30 36.23
CA PHE A 4 12.61 25.89 34.90
C PHE A 4 12.95 24.41 34.74
N ALA A 5 11.94 23.54 34.84
CA ALA A 5 12.08 22.13 34.48
C ALA A 5 12.00 22.01 32.96
N THR A 6 13.14 21.76 32.31
CA THR A 6 13.22 21.43 30.89
C THR A 6 12.88 19.95 30.72
N LEU A 7 11.69 19.68 30.17
CA LEU A 7 11.23 18.34 29.83
C LEU A 7 11.95 17.88 28.55
N PHE A 8 12.89 16.94 28.68
CA PHE A 8 13.48 16.24 27.54
C PHE A 8 12.47 15.21 27.02
N PHE A 9 11.86 15.47 25.86
CA PHE A 9 11.11 14.45 25.13
C PHE A 9 12.11 13.54 24.42
N ALA A 10 12.21 12.28 24.85
CA ALA A 10 12.93 11.26 24.09
C ALA A 10 12.10 10.92 22.84
N VAL A 11 12.62 11.26 21.66
CA VAL A 11 12.10 10.72 20.39
C VAL A 11 12.54 9.26 20.35
N SER A 12 11.67 8.37 20.81
CA SER A 12 11.81 6.94 20.54
C SER A 12 11.58 6.75 19.05
N SER A 13 12.64 6.72 18.26
CA SER A 13 12.60 6.13 16.92
C SER A 13 12.40 4.63 17.10
N ALA A 14 11.15 4.22 17.29
CA ALA A 14 10.77 2.83 17.13
C ALA A 14 11.05 2.51 15.65
N PHE A 15 12.11 1.74 15.40
CA PHE A 15 12.24 1.09 14.11
C PHE A 15 11.02 0.17 14.00
N ALA A 16 10.13 0.49 13.06
CA ALA A 16 8.96 -0.31 12.73
C ALA A 16 9.15 -0.84 11.30
N TYR A 17 8.22 -1.65 10.83
CA TYR A 17 8.15 -1.99 9.40
C TYR A 17 8.33 -0.72 8.53
N GLN A 18 9.08 -0.86 7.45
CA GLN A 18 9.23 0.17 6.44
C GLN A 18 8.96 -0.44 5.07
N VAL A 19 7.92 0.04 4.38
CA VAL A 19 7.68 -0.35 2.99
C VAL A 19 8.74 0.32 2.11
N THR A 20 9.45 -0.49 1.31
CA THR A 20 10.50 -0.01 0.39
C THR A 20 10.05 -0.01 -1.07
N SER A 21 8.99 -0.75 -1.40
CA SER A 21 8.30 -0.72 -2.69
C SER A 21 6.87 -1.27 -2.52
N PRO A 22 5.84 -0.70 -3.17
CA PRO A 22 5.88 0.43 -4.10
C PRO A 22 6.13 1.78 -3.39
N GLY A 23 6.40 2.82 -4.17
CA GLY A 23 6.62 4.19 -3.71
C GLY A 23 6.69 5.19 -4.86
N ASP A 24 7.12 6.42 -4.60
CA ASP A 24 7.08 7.55 -5.55
C ASP A 24 7.69 7.22 -6.94
N THR A 25 8.75 6.40 -6.97
CA THR A 25 9.47 6.04 -8.20
C THR A 25 9.22 4.61 -8.67
N GLN A 26 8.56 3.78 -7.86
CA GLN A 26 8.23 2.38 -8.14
C GLN A 26 6.72 2.20 -8.08
N GLY A 27 6.06 2.44 -9.21
CA GLY A 27 4.63 2.19 -9.36
C GLY A 27 4.29 0.73 -9.65
N TRP A 28 3.00 0.42 -9.69
CA TRP A 28 2.48 -0.87 -10.09
C TRP A 28 1.84 -0.80 -11.48
N THR A 29 1.61 -1.97 -12.07
CA THR A 29 0.81 -2.11 -13.28
C THR A 29 -0.54 -2.72 -12.97
N SER A 30 -1.54 -2.37 -13.78
CA SER A 30 -2.91 -2.91 -13.64
C SER A 30 -2.95 -4.44 -13.78
N THR A 31 -2.01 -5.01 -14.51
CA THR A 31 -1.89 -6.47 -14.70
C THR A 31 -0.50 -6.96 -14.33
N GLY A 32 -0.35 -8.28 -14.19
CA GLY A 32 0.92 -8.93 -13.92
C GLY A 32 1.28 -8.95 -12.43
N PRO A 33 2.37 -9.63 -12.07
CA PRO A 33 2.81 -9.68 -10.69
C PRO A 33 3.33 -8.30 -10.29
N ASN A 34 2.67 -7.70 -9.31
CA ASN A 34 3.19 -6.52 -8.63
C ASN A 34 3.90 -6.98 -7.35
N VAL A 35 4.95 -6.28 -6.96
CA VAL A 35 5.78 -6.68 -5.81
C VAL A 35 5.64 -5.65 -4.70
N LEU A 36 5.43 -6.16 -3.48
CA LEU A 36 5.51 -5.43 -2.23
C LEU A 36 6.80 -5.84 -1.52
N GLU A 37 7.60 -4.86 -1.11
CA GLU A 37 8.86 -5.06 -0.38
C GLU A 37 8.89 -4.23 0.90
N TRP A 38 9.51 -4.76 1.94
CA TRP A 38 9.65 -4.07 3.21
C TRP A 38 10.91 -4.47 3.95
N VAL A 39 11.32 -3.62 4.89
CA VAL A 39 12.28 -3.91 5.93
C VAL A 39 11.53 -4.09 7.25
N ARG A 40 11.93 -5.09 8.02
CA ARG A 40 11.42 -5.41 9.36
C ARG A 40 12.56 -5.34 10.36
N VAL A 41 12.29 -4.87 11.59
CA VAL A 41 13.21 -5.09 12.71
C VAL A 41 12.69 -6.13 13.69
N ALA A 42 13.58 -6.65 14.55
CA ALA A 42 13.27 -7.78 15.40
C ALA A 42 12.07 -7.56 16.34
N THR A 43 11.79 -6.31 16.72
CA THR A 43 10.68 -5.92 17.62
C THR A 43 9.31 -5.85 16.96
N ASP A 44 9.25 -5.87 15.63
CA ASP A 44 7.98 -5.85 14.90
C ASP A 44 7.19 -7.16 15.05
N PRO A 45 5.85 -7.15 14.87
CA PRO A 45 5.07 -8.36 14.70
C PRO A 45 5.66 -9.28 13.61
N LEU A 46 5.51 -10.59 13.76
CA LEU A 46 6.02 -11.54 12.76
C LEU A 46 5.14 -11.62 11.51
N ASN A 47 3.88 -11.19 11.60
CA ASN A 47 2.95 -11.22 10.48
C ASN A 47 2.16 -9.91 10.38
N PHE A 48 1.66 -9.63 9.19
CA PHE A 48 0.78 -8.50 8.90
C PHE A 48 -0.23 -8.84 7.79
N THR A 49 -1.18 -7.93 7.55
CA THR A 49 -2.06 -7.94 6.38
C THR A 49 -1.69 -6.78 5.46
N ALA A 50 -1.39 -7.07 4.19
CA ALA A 50 -1.15 -6.06 3.18
C ALA A 50 -2.48 -5.59 2.57
N VAL A 51 -2.69 -4.28 2.52
CA VAL A 51 -3.92 -3.64 2.02
C VAL A 51 -3.55 -2.56 1.02
N LEU A 52 -4.18 -2.57 -0.16
CA LEU A 52 -4.14 -1.45 -1.09
C LEU A 52 -5.23 -0.45 -0.72
N THR A 53 -4.88 0.83 -0.66
CA THR A 53 -5.82 1.91 -0.40
C THR A 53 -5.64 3.06 -1.37
N ASN A 54 -6.68 3.86 -1.53
CA ASN A 54 -6.63 5.14 -2.25
C ASN A 54 -7.66 6.08 -1.62
N THR A 55 -7.29 7.34 -1.34
CA THR A 55 -8.21 8.32 -0.75
C THR A 55 -9.26 8.83 -1.74
N ASN A 56 -9.05 8.62 -3.04
CA ASN A 56 -9.98 8.98 -4.09
C ASN A 56 -10.96 7.84 -4.36
N SER A 57 -12.16 7.95 -3.80
CA SER A 57 -13.25 6.98 -3.97
C SER A 57 -13.77 6.86 -5.41
N ALA A 58 -13.49 7.83 -6.29
CA ALA A 58 -13.81 7.71 -7.71
C ALA A 58 -12.86 6.73 -8.44
N VAL A 59 -11.63 6.58 -7.93
CA VAL A 59 -10.64 5.62 -8.45
C VAL A 59 -10.82 4.26 -7.79
N MET A 60 -11.08 4.24 -6.48
CA MET A 60 -11.23 3.01 -5.70
C MET A 60 -12.43 3.11 -4.76
N PRO A 61 -13.65 2.70 -5.21
CA PRO A 61 -14.88 2.86 -4.43
C PRO A 61 -14.88 2.13 -3.08
N GLN A 62 -14.19 0.99 -3.01
CA GLN A 62 -13.89 0.32 -1.76
C GLN A 62 -12.50 0.76 -1.31
N ASN A 63 -12.43 1.63 -0.32
CA ASN A 63 -11.20 2.30 0.08
C ASN A 63 -10.08 1.35 0.53
N ASP A 64 -10.43 0.13 0.93
CA ASP A 64 -9.52 -0.92 1.40
C ASP A 64 -9.70 -2.19 0.59
N GLN A 65 -8.62 -2.65 -0.05
CA GLN A 65 -8.56 -3.95 -0.71
C GLN A 65 -7.46 -4.78 -0.05
N VAL A 66 -7.82 -5.91 0.57
CA VAL A 66 -6.84 -6.85 1.11
C VAL A 66 -6.11 -7.53 -0.06
N LEU A 67 -4.79 -7.38 -0.07
CA LEU A 67 -3.91 -8.00 -1.07
C LEU A 67 -3.52 -9.41 -0.62
N ASN A 68 -3.01 -9.51 0.60
CA ASN A 68 -2.55 -10.74 1.23
C ASN A 68 -2.75 -10.60 2.75
N ALA A 69 -3.36 -11.60 3.37
CA ALA A 69 -3.49 -11.68 4.82
C ALA A 69 -2.45 -12.65 5.40
N LEU A 70 -2.11 -12.50 6.69
CA LEU A 70 -1.19 -13.38 7.42
C LEU A 70 0.17 -13.53 6.70
N VAL A 71 0.68 -12.42 6.14
CA VAL A 71 1.97 -12.38 5.45
C VAL A 71 3.07 -12.57 6.48
N ASP A 72 3.99 -13.51 6.25
CA ASP A 72 5.21 -13.67 7.04
C ASP A 72 6.14 -12.49 6.78
N GLY A 73 6.27 -11.61 7.77
CA GLY A 73 7.06 -10.41 7.69
C GLY A 73 8.56 -10.62 7.70
N THR A 74 9.04 -11.85 7.90
CA THR A 74 10.46 -12.20 7.76
C THR A 74 10.89 -12.38 6.31
N LEU A 75 9.94 -12.50 5.37
CA LEU A 75 10.23 -12.67 3.94
C LEU A 75 10.84 -11.43 3.27
N GLY A 76 10.46 -10.23 3.73
CA GLY A 76 10.88 -8.95 3.13
C GLY A 76 10.26 -8.64 1.76
N THR A 77 9.56 -9.58 1.14
CA THR A 77 8.87 -9.38 -0.15
C THR A 77 7.71 -10.37 -0.35
N ILE A 78 6.66 -9.93 -1.06
CA ILE A 78 5.60 -10.77 -1.62
C ILE A 78 5.18 -10.30 -3.00
N VAL A 79 4.52 -11.19 -3.75
CA VAL A 79 3.79 -10.85 -4.97
C VAL A 79 2.32 -10.57 -4.65
N CYS A 80 1.85 -9.39 -5.06
CA CYS A 80 0.46 -8.96 -4.99
C CYS A 80 -0.20 -9.09 -6.37
N ASN A 81 -0.90 -10.20 -6.60
CA ASN A 81 -1.54 -10.47 -7.87
C ASN A 81 -2.83 -9.63 -8.03
N PRO A 82 -3.05 -9.00 -9.20
CA PRO A 82 -4.28 -8.29 -9.47
C PRO A 82 -5.47 -9.25 -9.58
N PRO A 83 -6.70 -8.78 -9.29
CA PRO A 83 -7.92 -9.51 -9.62
C PRO A 83 -8.06 -9.68 -11.14
N SER A 84 -9.00 -10.51 -11.60
CA SER A 84 -9.19 -10.80 -13.04
C SER A 84 -9.44 -9.57 -13.90
N GLY A 85 -10.00 -8.49 -13.33
CA GLY A 85 -10.21 -7.19 -13.99
C GLY A 85 -9.02 -6.23 -13.93
N GLY A 86 -7.92 -6.61 -13.30
CA GLY A 86 -6.77 -5.74 -13.05
C GLY A 86 -6.94 -4.80 -11.85
N TRP A 87 -5.87 -4.12 -11.47
CA TRP A 87 -5.94 -3.00 -10.53
C TRP A 87 -6.51 -1.74 -11.19
N PRO A 88 -7.25 -0.90 -10.45
CA PRO A 88 -7.70 0.39 -10.96
C PRO A 88 -6.49 1.26 -11.34
N LEU A 89 -6.64 2.03 -12.41
CA LEU A 89 -5.60 2.94 -12.90
C LEU A 89 -5.70 4.30 -12.20
N GLY A 90 -4.56 4.94 -11.96
CA GLY A 90 -4.51 6.28 -11.40
C GLY A 90 -3.33 6.50 -10.45
N SER A 91 -3.41 7.58 -9.68
CA SER A 91 -2.44 7.96 -8.66
C SER A 91 -3.10 8.02 -7.28
N GLY A 92 -2.31 8.22 -6.23
CA GLY A 92 -2.83 8.34 -4.86
C GLY A 92 -2.96 6.99 -4.15
N PHE A 93 -2.39 5.92 -4.71
CA PHE A 93 -2.42 4.60 -4.10
C PHE A 93 -1.38 4.50 -3.00
N ARG A 94 -1.70 3.72 -1.96
CA ARG A 94 -0.78 3.35 -0.88
C ARG A 94 -0.96 1.89 -0.53
N VAL A 95 0.14 1.24 -0.16
CA VAL A 95 0.10 -0.08 0.48
C VAL A 95 0.28 0.11 1.97
N ASN A 96 -0.70 -0.40 2.72
CA ASN A 96 -0.74 -0.39 4.16
C ASN A 96 -0.39 -1.78 4.68
N LEU A 97 0.51 -1.85 5.64
CA LEU A 97 0.75 -3.06 6.43
C LEU A 97 -0.08 -2.92 7.71
N ALA A 98 -1.22 -3.59 7.78
CA ALA A 98 -2.10 -3.61 8.94
C ALA A 98 -1.77 -4.78 9.88
N GLN A 99 -2.17 -4.66 11.14
CA GLN A 99 -1.97 -5.70 12.15
C GLN A 99 -2.52 -7.06 11.71
N ASP A 100 -3.78 -7.10 11.26
CA ASP A 100 -4.45 -8.30 10.78
C ASP A 100 -5.68 -7.94 9.93
N ALA A 101 -6.33 -8.94 9.33
CA ALA A 101 -7.44 -8.74 8.39
C ALA A 101 -8.74 -8.22 9.04
N GLN A 102 -8.84 -8.23 10.38
CA GLN A 102 -9.98 -7.69 11.14
C GLN A 102 -9.70 -6.30 11.69
N HIS A 103 -8.44 -5.85 11.71
CA HIS A 103 -8.01 -4.55 12.22
C HIS A 103 -7.20 -3.77 11.18
N LEU A 104 -7.82 -3.48 10.03
CA LEU A 104 -7.15 -2.77 8.93
C LEU A 104 -6.70 -1.35 9.28
N ASP A 105 -7.35 -0.72 10.27
CA ASP A 105 -7.02 0.63 10.75
C ASP A 105 -5.76 0.67 11.64
N THR A 106 -5.30 -0.48 12.13
CA THR A 106 -4.10 -0.56 12.98
C THR A 106 -2.86 -0.75 12.10
N LEU A 107 -2.31 0.37 11.64
CA LEU A 107 -1.17 0.38 10.73
C LEU A 107 0.16 0.14 11.44
N LEU A 108 0.91 -0.84 10.95
CA LEU A 108 2.30 -1.10 11.28
C LEU A 108 3.25 -0.29 10.40
N ALA A 109 2.88 -0.12 9.12
CA ALA A 109 3.60 0.70 8.15
C ALA A 109 2.70 1.11 6.99
N GLN A 110 3.14 2.11 6.22
CA GLN A 110 2.47 2.59 5.02
C GLN A 110 3.52 2.99 3.99
N SER A 111 3.27 2.71 2.72
CA SER A 111 4.11 3.15 1.61
C SER A 111 3.97 4.64 1.33
N ASP A 112 4.95 5.19 0.61
CA ASP A 112 4.75 6.44 -0.12
C ASP A 112 3.64 6.28 -1.17
N GLU A 113 3.15 7.41 -1.66
CA GLU A 113 2.10 7.43 -2.66
C GLU A 113 2.66 6.96 -4.01
N PHE A 114 1.90 6.13 -4.71
CA PHE A 114 2.32 5.65 -6.02
C PHE A 114 1.16 5.64 -7.01
N SER A 115 1.53 5.37 -8.26
CA SER A 115 0.59 5.27 -9.37
C SER A 115 0.50 3.83 -9.88
N ILE A 116 -0.70 3.45 -10.29
CA ILE A 116 -0.97 2.21 -11.02
C ILE A 116 -1.23 2.56 -12.47
N THR A 117 -0.41 2.00 -13.36
CA THR A 117 -0.43 2.32 -14.80
C THR A 117 -0.74 1.09 -15.65
N LEU A 118 -0.98 1.29 -16.94
CA LEU A 118 -1.04 0.17 -17.88
C LEU A 118 0.36 -0.40 -18.09
N PRO A 119 0.48 -1.73 -18.31
CA PRO A 119 1.73 -2.30 -18.80
C PRO A 119 2.13 -1.61 -20.11
N ASN A 120 3.42 -1.37 -20.31
CA ASN A 120 3.95 -0.82 -21.55
C ASN A 120 3.53 -1.72 -22.73
N GLY A 121 2.59 -1.23 -23.56
CA GLY A 121 2.04 -1.97 -24.71
C GLY A 121 0.52 -2.18 -24.72
N SER A 122 -0.20 -1.85 -23.65
CA SER A 122 -1.66 -1.99 -23.61
C SER A 122 -2.37 -0.74 -24.14
N THR A 123 -2.89 -0.79 -25.38
CA THR A 123 -3.88 0.17 -25.89
C THR A 123 -5.28 -0.24 -25.44
N ILE A 124 -5.99 0.63 -24.71
CA ILE A 124 -7.42 0.46 -24.43
C ILE A 124 -8.18 0.58 -25.76
N SER A 125 -8.87 -0.48 -26.17
CA SER A 125 -9.90 -0.35 -27.22
C SER A 125 -11.10 0.34 -26.61
N THR A 126 -11.19 1.66 -26.76
CA THR A 126 -12.40 2.43 -26.42
C THR A 126 -13.52 2.05 -27.38
N THR A 127 -14.37 1.10 -26.99
CA THR A 127 -15.68 0.92 -27.63
C THR A 127 -16.54 2.12 -27.28
N SER A 128 -16.56 3.11 -28.18
CA SER A 128 -17.55 4.19 -28.18
C SER A 128 -18.93 3.59 -28.45
N SER A 129 -19.77 3.47 -27.43
CA SER A 129 -21.21 3.22 -27.58
C SER A 129 -21.84 4.44 -28.25
N GLN A 130 -21.98 4.35 -29.57
CA GLN A 130 -22.63 5.34 -30.42
C GLN A 130 -24.14 5.31 -30.11
N SER A 131 -24.64 6.37 -29.48
CA SER A 131 -26.06 6.58 -29.20
C SER A 131 -26.82 6.76 -30.51
N THR A 132 -27.71 5.85 -30.86
CA THR A 132 -28.67 6.05 -31.95
C THR A 132 -29.94 6.73 -31.44
N LYS A 133 -30.29 7.78 -32.18
CA LYS A 133 -31.44 8.69 -32.09
C LYS A 133 -32.79 7.97 -32.25
#